data_AF-A0A1V5JWI4-F1
#
_entry.id   AF-A0A1V5JWI4-F1
#
_cell.length_a   1.000
_cell.length_b   1.000
_cell.length_c   1.000
_cell.angle_alpha   90.00
_cell.angle_beta   90.00
_cell.angle_gamma   90.00
#
_symmetry.space_group_name_H-M   'P 1'
#
loop_
_entity.id
_entity.type
_entity.pdbx_description
1 polymer ?
#
loop_
_entity_poly.entity_id
_entity_poly.type
_entity_poly.pdbx_seq_one_letter_code
_entity_poly.pdbx_strand_id
1 'polypeptide(L)'
;MSAADQLDILEIELKKAASLGGSLALVVVPERHAERVLGLKRDLDTVASFMDYSVVAMFGATAEDAAAHFIALPKGVAVYPGDAADLKGLLYLALERLRCLENVPGVRQLWDNLSVAGAREKKLRPEDRFISASFYQFYLFICMQPSEMHSLLDGLDRFERDWIIDLLPEAILNQGAAGVRQAPAEAARILVDWEYSRRFAEKVDLGSATLRRFRNTETLFTLPSIANQIMELTADPYASALELAQVIRSDPALTTKILKIVNSAFYGFHRQVDSIENAVMILGNDEVANLAFTVAIARILEKVPAAQGRELWAHSLMVALLSQWLGQRLGLEDVESLYTAGLLHDLGKLVLWQAGLQPTLEAASLTSLAGEEQVIGFSHAEMGGYIAERWNLPEKVVDSLMHHHLPAKALNREQASLLNLADLLAHNRSLDNLSHASSVYLCSSGLNLDDDEVRLTCARLREKVELMLEI
;
A
#
# COMPACT_ATOMS: atom_id res chain seq x y z
N MET A 1 8.19 -34.59 21.56
CA MET A 1 8.17 -33.16 21.90
C MET A 1 7.56 -32.46 20.71
N SER A 2 6.53 -31.63 20.94
CA SER A 2 5.98 -30.77 19.89
C SER A 2 7.06 -29.79 19.41
N ALA A 3 6.91 -29.23 18.21
CA ALA A 3 7.83 -28.21 17.70
C ALA A 3 7.90 -26.96 18.61
N ALA A 4 6.85 -26.72 19.41
CA ALA A 4 6.84 -25.69 20.45
C ALA A 4 7.67 -26.12 21.67
N ASP A 5 7.49 -27.37 22.15
CA ASP A 5 8.24 -27.91 23.30
C ASP A 5 9.77 -27.92 23.06
N GLN A 6 10.20 -28.00 21.79
CA GLN A 6 11.61 -28.02 21.41
C GLN A 6 12.28 -26.63 21.51
N LEU A 7 11.50 -25.55 21.42
CA LEU A 7 11.97 -24.16 21.51
C LEU A 7 11.91 -23.59 22.93
N ASP A 8 11.18 -24.22 23.85
CA ASP A 8 11.03 -23.76 25.24
C ASP A 8 12.40 -23.63 25.96
N ILE A 9 13.40 -24.40 25.55
CA ILE A 9 14.77 -24.30 26.08
C ILE A 9 15.46 -22.97 25.69
N LEU A 10 15.10 -22.39 24.54
CA LEU A 10 15.62 -21.11 24.08
C LEU A 10 14.90 -19.91 24.73
N GLU A 11 13.68 -20.09 25.23
CA GLU A 11 13.00 -19.06 26.02
C GLU A 11 13.74 -18.76 27.33
N ILE A 12 14.39 -19.78 27.90
CA ILE A 12 15.21 -19.63 29.10
C ILE A 12 16.40 -18.70 28.82
N GLU A 13 17.05 -18.85 27.68
CA GLU A 13 18.18 -17.99 27.28
C GLU A 13 17.74 -16.56 26.97
N LEU A 14 16.57 -16.37 26.36
CA LEU A 14 16.00 -15.04 26.17
C LEU A 14 15.66 -14.35 27.49
N LYS A 15 15.05 -15.07 28.44
CA LYS A 15 14.75 -14.53 29.78
C LYS A 15 16.03 -14.19 30.55
N LYS A 16 17.09 -14.99 30.40
CA LYS A 16 18.41 -14.67 30.94
C LYS A 16 18.99 -13.40 30.31
N ALA A 17 18.89 -13.23 28.99
CA ALA A 17 19.43 -12.05 28.30
C ALA A 17 18.73 -10.76 28.73
N ALA A 18 17.40 -10.81 28.80
CA ALA A 18 16.58 -9.71 29.28
C ALA A 18 16.85 -9.34 30.75
N SER A 19 17.05 -10.33 31.64
CA SER A 19 17.28 -10.09 33.07
C SER A 19 18.69 -9.64 33.43
N LEU A 20 19.70 -10.03 32.64
CA LEU A 20 21.10 -9.65 32.84
C LEU A 20 21.50 -8.40 32.04
N GLY A 21 20.58 -7.84 31.24
CA GLY A 21 20.86 -6.70 30.36
C GLY A 21 21.87 -7.02 29.25
N GLY A 22 21.97 -8.30 28.86
CA GLY A 22 22.88 -8.78 27.83
C GLY A 22 22.20 -8.90 26.46
N SER A 23 22.99 -9.02 25.40
CA SER A 23 22.47 -9.32 24.06
C SER A 23 22.23 -10.82 23.86
N LEU A 24 21.33 -11.16 22.93
CA LEU A 24 21.15 -12.54 22.48
C LEU A 24 21.06 -12.54 20.96
N ALA A 25 21.92 -13.32 20.30
CA ALA A 25 21.81 -13.59 18.87
C ALA A 25 21.14 -14.95 18.65
N LEU A 26 20.10 -14.96 17.82
CA LEU A 26 19.52 -16.19 17.26
C LEU A 26 20.03 -16.38 15.84
N VAL A 27 20.69 -17.51 15.63
CA VAL A 27 21.16 -17.96 14.33
C VAL A 27 20.31 -19.15 13.89
N VAL A 28 19.59 -18.99 12.79
CA VAL A 28 18.82 -20.07 12.18
C VAL A 28 19.60 -20.59 10.99
N VAL A 29 19.83 -21.90 10.98
CA VAL A 29 20.58 -22.60 9.95
C VAL A 29 19.72 -23.74 9.40
N PRO A 30 19.68 -23.98 8.09
CA PRO A 30 18.99 -25.13 7.52
C PRO A 30 19.48 -26.44 8.14
N GLU A 31 18.57 -27.36 8.48
CA GLU A 31 18.89 -28.60 9.19
C GLU A 31 19.87 -29.49 8.43
N ARG A 32 19.92 -29.38 7.09
CA ARG A 32 20.95 -30.06 6.27
C ARG A 32 22.40 -29.65 6.61
N HIS A 33 22.59 -28.60 7.40
CA HIS A 33 23.88 -28.15 7.91
C HIS A 33 24.05 -28.38 9.42
N ALA A 34 23.09 -29.06 10.09
CA ALA A 34 23.07 -29.28 11.53
C ALA A 34 24.34 -29.94 12.08
N GLU A 35 24.90 -30.94 11.40
CA GLU A 35 26.15 -31.59 11.84
C GLU A 35 27.33 -30.61 11.88
N ARG A 36 27.38 -29.65 10.94
CA ARG A 36 28.43 -28.62 10.90
C ARG A 36 28.23 -27.58 12.00
N VAL A 37 26.98 -27.27 12.33
CA VAL A 37 26.61 -26.40 13.46
C VAL A 37 26.98 -27.06 14.79
N LEU A 38 26.66 -28.35 14.97
CA LEU A 38 27.00 -29.12 16.17
C LEU A 38 28.52 -29.31 16.36
N GLY A 39 29.30 -29.29 15.28
CA GLY A 39 30.77 -29.30 15.33
C GLY A 39 31.39 -28.02 15.91
N LEU A 40 30.65 -26.91 15.92
CA LEU A 40 31.04 -25.60 16.48
C LEU A 40 30.61 -25.43 17.96
N LYS A 41 30.10 -26.50 18.60
CA LYS A 41 29.46 -26.53 19.93
C LYS A 41 30.21 -25.85 21.09
N ARG A 42 31.53 -25.66 21.01
CA ARG A 42 32.30 -25.10 22.12
C ARG A 42 32.01 -23.62 22.37
N ASP A 43 31.44 -22.94 21.38
CA ASP A 43 31.15 -21.50 21.40
C ASP A 43 29.64 -21.19 21.40
N LEU A 44 28.77 -22.21 21.60
CA LEU A 44 27.31 -22.08 21.51
C LEU A 44 26.65 -22.30 22.88
N ASP A 45 25.74 -21.41 23.28
CA ASP A 45 25.05 -21.51 24.57
C ASP A 45 23.90 -22.52 24.54
N THR A 46 23.08 -22.51 23.49
CA THR A 46 21.97 -23.46 23.34
C THR A 46 21.67 -23.72 21.86
N VAL A 47 21.34 -24.97 21.54
CA VAL A 47 20.90 -25.39 20.21
C VAL A 47 19.58 -26.14 20.35
N ALA A 48 18.60 -25.73 19.58
CA ALA A 48 17.31 -26.41 19.45
C ALA A 48 17.01 -26.69 17.98
N SER A 49 16.14 -27.65 17.74
CA SER A 49 15.60 -27.91 16.41
C SER A 49 14.20 -27.31 16.32
N PHE A 50 13.89 -26.65 15.21
CA PHE A 50 12.57 -26.12 14.92
C PHE A 50 12.25 -26.32 13.45
N MET A 51 11.24 -27.16 13.17
CA MET A 51 10.91 -27.58 11.81
C MET A 51 12.16 -28.12 11.09
N ASP A 52 12.48 -27.62 9.90
CA ASP A 52 13.64 -28.03 9.10
C ASP A 52 14.88 -27.15 9.35
N TYR A 53 15.00 -26.57 10.56
CA TYR A 53 16.07 -25.67 10.91
C TYR A 53 16.69 -25.98 12.29
N SER A 54 18.01 -25.83 12.36
CA SER A 54 18.77 -25.74 13.59
C SER A 54 18.78 -24.28 14.06
N VAL A 55 18.25 -24.04 15.25
CA VAL A 55 18.18 -22.72 15.87
C VAL A 55 19.19 -22.67 17.00
N VAL A 56 20.12 -21.72 16.89
CA VAL A 56 21.22 -21.55 17.83
C VAL A 56 21.05 -20.22 18.54
N ALA A 57 21.15 -20.23 19.86
CA ALA A 57 21.25 -19.04 20.68
C ALA A 57 22.69 -18.82 21.15
N MET A 58 23.16 -17.58 21.02
CA MET A 58 24.44 -17.11 21.51
C MET A 58 24.24 -15.89 22.41
N PHE A 59 24.51 -16.05 23.70
CA PHE A 59 24.36 -15.05 24.73
C PHE A 59 25.56 -14.10 24.76
N GLY A 60 25.31 -12.80 24.94
CA GLY A 60 26.34 -11.76 24.94
C GLY A 60 26.98 -11.52 23.57
N ALA A 61 26.47 -12.14 22.51
CA ALA A 61 26.95 -11.98 21.15
C ALA A 61 26.17 -10.88 20.40
N THR A 62 26.86 -10.11 19.56
CA THR A 62 26.24 -9.23 18.56
C THR A 62 25.93 -9.99 17.27
N ALA A 63 25.29 -9.31 16.30
CA ALA A 63 25.00 -9.90 14.99
C ALA A 63 26.29 -10.26 14.24
N GLU A 64 27.31 -9.42 14.41
CA GLU A 64 28.62 -9.56 13.77
C GLU A 64 29.40 -10.71 14.40
N ASP A 65 29.37 -10.84 15.73
CA ASP A 65 29.99 -11.97 16.44
C ASP A 65 29.35 -13.29 16.01
N ALA A 66 28.02 -13.35 16.01
CA ALA A 66 27.27 -14.53 15.57
C ALA A 66 27.53 -14.84 14.08
N ALA A 67 27.64 -13.81 13.23
CA ALA A 67 27.97 -14.00 11.83
C ALA A 67 29.39 -14.56 11.64
N ALA A 68 30.37 -14.14 12.43
CA ALA A 68 31.75 -14.59 12.34
C ALA A 68 31.92 -16.09 12.66
N HIS A 69 31.12 -16.64 13.59
CA HIS A 69 31.24 -18.05 14.00
C HIS A 69 30.75 -19.05 12.93
N PHE A 70 29.93 -18.59 11.98
CA PHE A 70 29.28 -19.46 11.00
C PHE A 70 29.55 -19.03 9.54
N ILE A 71 30.68 -18.36 9.26
CA ILE A 71 30.96 -17.71 7.95
C ILE A 71 30.75 -18.65 6.75
N ALA A 72 31.02 -19.94 6.91
CA ALA A 72 30.94 -20.93 5.84
C ALA A 72 29.54 -21.58 5.66
N LEU A 73 28.50 -21.08 6.34
CA LEU A 73 27.15 -21.63 6.30
C LEU A 73 26.10 -20.55 5.95
N PRO A 74 25.10 -20.88 5.11
CA PRO A 74 23.92 -20.04 4.91
C PRO A 74 23.09 -20.03 6.20
N LYS A 75 22.82 -18.83 6.71
CA LYS A 75 22.22 -18.64 8.03
C LYS A 75 21.47 -17.31 8.09
N GLY A 76 20.33 -17.29 8.76
CA GLY A 76 19.65 -16.06 9.13
C GLY A 76 20.06 -15.67 10.54
N VAL A 77 20.42 -14.40 10.73
CA VAL A 77 20.82 -13.88 12.04
C VAL A 77 19.83 -12.80 12.47
N ALA A 78 19.22 -12.98 13.63
CA ALA A 78 18.49 -11.94 14.34
C ALA A 78 19.12 -11.74 15.72
N VAL A 79 19.05 -10.51 16.22
CA VAL A 79 19.63 -10.16 17.52
C VAL A 79 18.60 -9.38 18.32
N TYR A 80 18.57 -9.67 19.61
CA TYR A 80 17.80 -8.94 20.60
C TYR A 80 18.53 -7.64 20.97
N PRO A 81 18.12 -6.49 20.40
CA PRO A 81 17.78 -5.35 21.25
C PRO A 81 16.73 -4.40 20.62
N GLY A 82 15.52 -4.32 21.18
CA GLY A 82 14.55 -3.24 20.92
C GLY A 82 13.44 -3.53 19.90
N ASP A 83 13.72 -4.17 18.76
CA ASP A 83 12.74 -4.28 17.66
C ASP A 83 11.90 -5.58 17.67
N ALA A 84 12.20 -6.51 18.57
CA ALA A 84 11.42 -7.74 18.74
C ALA A 84 11.04 -7.95 20.20
N ALA A 85 9.74 -8.10 20.46
CA ALA A 85 9.18 -8.20 21.81
C ALA A 85 9.34 -9.59 22.46
N ASP A 86 9.61 -10.66 21.69
CA ASP A 86 9.69 -12.04 22.18
C ASP A 86 10.57 -13.01 21.31
N LEU A 87 10.76 -14.26 21.79
CA LEU A 87 11.57 -15.29 21.12
C LEU A 87 11.01 -15.64 19.74
N LYS A 88 9.69 -15.66 19.61
CA LYS A 88 9.00 -15.99 18.35
C LYS A 88 9.29 -14.91 17.32
N GLY A 89 9.18 -13.63 17.66
CA GLY A 89 9.50 -12.51 16.77
C GLY A 89 10.95 -12.53 16.30
N LEU A 90 11.91 -12.83 17.19
CA LEU A 90 13.32 -12.98 16.82
C LEU A 90 13.55 -14.18 15.89
N LEU A 91 12.91 -15.31 16.19
CA LEU A 91 12.96 -16.51 15.36
C LEU A 91 12.36 -16.24 13.97
N TYR A 92 11.23 -15.55 13.88
CA TYR A 92 10.61 -15.13 12.62
C TYR A 92 11.52 -14.19 11.83
N LEU A 93 12.13 -13.20 12.47
CA LEU A 93 13.07 -12.29 11.80
C LEU A 93 14.31 -13.02 11.26
N ALA A 94 14.85 -13.98 12.02
CA ALA A 94 15.96 -14.81 11.57
C ALA A 94 15.55 -15.76 10.45
N LEU A 95 14.36 -16.38 10.54
CA LEU A 95 13.79 -17.22 9.49
C LEU A 95 13.50 -16.43 8.22
N GLU A 96 13.00 -15.20 8.30
CA GLU A 96 12.80 -14.31 7.14
C GLU A 96 14.13 -13.94 6.48
N ARG A 97 15.13 -13.57 7.28
CA ARG A 97 16.49 -13.30 6.76
C ARG A 97 17.12 -14.56 6.15
N LEU A 98 16.88 -15.74 6.72
CA LEU A 98 17.32 -17.03 6.16
C LEU A 98 16.53 -17.42 4.90
N ARG A 99 15.23 -17.13 4.85
CA ARG A 99 14.34 -17.36 3.70
C ARG A 99 14.76 -16.50 2.51
N CYS A 100 15.17 -15.25 2.76
CA CYS A 100 15.85 -14.40 1.80
C CYS A 100 17.19 -14.98 1.32
N LEU A 101 17.82 -15.86 2.10
CA LEU A 101 19.07 -16.53 1.76
C LEU A 101 18.87 -17.92 1.11
N GLU A 102 17.75 -18.64 1.30
CA GLU A 102 17.56 -20.00 0.78
C GLU A 102 16.15 -20.41 0.27
N ASN A 103 16.15 -20.93 -0.97
CA ASN A 103 15.09 -21.38 -1.89
C ASN A 103 14.01 -22.37 -1.38
N VAL A 104 12.71 -22.00 -1.47
CA VAL A 104 11.57 -22.93 -1.63
C VAL A 104 11.09 -22.91 -3.09
N PRO A 105 11.41 -23.89 -3.95
CA PRO A 105 11.26 -23.74 -5.40
C PRO A 105 9.84 -23.43 -5.90
N GLY A 106 8.78 -24.03 -5.33
CA GLY A 106 7.39 -23.85 -5.82
C GLY A 106 6.75 -22.51 -5.44
N VAL A 107 6.89 -22.09 -4.17
CA VAL A 107 6.39 -20.79 -3.68
C VAL A 107 7.30 -19.66 -4.13
N ARG A 108 8.61 -19.89 -4.20
CA ARG A 108 9.56 -18.95 -4.80
C ARG A 108 9.35 -18.81 -6.31
N GLN A 109 8.93 -19.84 -7.04
CA GLN A 109 8.61 -19.70 -8.47
C GLN A 109 7.24 -19.01 -8.68
N LEU A 110 6.23 -19.31 -7.86
CA LEU A 110 4.98 -18.55 -7.81
C LEU A 110 5.25 -17.08 -7.49
N TRP A 111 6.15 -16.81 -6.53
CA TRP A 111 6.52 -15.48 -6.08
C TRP A 111 7.54 -14.77 -6.97
N ASP A 112 8.51 -15.43 -7.61
CA ASP A 112 9.43 -14.84 -8.61
C ASP A 112 8.68 -14.51 -9.90
N ASN A 113 7.58 -15.23 -10.17
CA ASN A 113 6.64 -14.89 -11.22
C ASN A 113 5.74 -13.70 -10.82
N LEU A 114 5.21 -13.67 -9.58
CA LEU A 114 4.29 -12.64 -9.09
C LEU A 114 4.96 -11.35 -8.54
N SER A 115 6.21 -11.42 -8.10
CA SER A 115 7.00 -10.32 -7.58
C SER A 115 8.13 -10.06 -8.57
N VAL A 116 8.10 -8.90 -9.20
CA VAL A 116 9.18 -8.43 -10.08
C VAL A 116 10.36 -8.00 -9.18
N ALA A 117 10.99 -8.94 -8.48
CA ALA A 117 12.27 -8.76 -7.80
C ALA A 117 13.36 -9.69 -8.36
N GLY A 118 13.04 -10.48 -9.38
CA GLY A 118 13.95 -11.34 -10.14
C GLY A 118 14.22 -10.85 -11.55
N ALA A 119 14.01 -9.56 -11.85
CA ALA A 119 14.48 -9.01 -13.11
C ALA A 119 16.02 -9.01 -13.10
N ARG A 120 16.56 -10.01 -13.80
CA ARG A 120 17.93 -10.03 -14.30
C ARG A 120 18.38 -8.63 -14.65
N GLU A 121 19.60 -8.28 -14.24
CA GLU A 121 20.38 -7.08 -14.61
C GLU A 121 20.52 -6.90 -16.13
N LYS A 122 19.41 -6.65 -16.82
CA LYS A 122 19.33 -6.33 -18.23
C LYS A 122 18.33 -5.19 -18.39
N LYS A 123 18.81 -3.97 -18.14
CA LYS A 123 18.15 -2.70 -18.52
C LYS A 123 16.62 -2.72 -18.44
N LEU A 124 16.07 -2.90 -17.24
CA LEU A 124 14.67 -2.56 -16.99
C LEU A 124 14.50 -1.06 -17.22
N ARG A 125 13.42 -0.67 -17.88
CA ARG A 125 13.06 0.74 -17.99
C ARG A 125 12.39 1.14 -16.67
N PRO A 126 12.52 2.39 -16.19
CA PRO A 126 11.92 2.82 -14.93
C PRO A 126 10.43 2.48 -14.79
N GLU A 127 9.71 2.48 -15.91
CA GLU A 127 8.29 2.12 -15.98
C GLU A 127 7.93 0.67 -15.63
N ASP A 128 8.88 -0.27 -15.71
CA ASP A 128 8.59 -1.71 -15.52
C ASP A 128 8.21 -2.03 -14.05
N ARG A 129 8.47 -1.12 -13.09
CA ARG A 129 8.05 -1.27 -11.67
C ARG A 129 6.54 -1.11 -11.44
N PHE A 130 5.83 -0.45 -12.35
CA PHE A 130 4.39 -0.18 -12.24
C PHE A 130 3.53 -1.23 -12.94
N ILE A 131 4.13 -2.02 -13.83
CA ILE A 131 3.46 -3.19 -14.40
C ILE A 131 3.60 -4.28 -13.35
N SER A 132 2.70 -4.31 -12.37
CA SER A 132 2.73 -5.43 -11.42
C SER A 132 2.44 -6.73 -12.17
N ALA A 133 2.73 -7.86 -11.53
CA ALA A 133 2.25 -9.15 -12.02
C ALA A 133 0.77 -9.09 -12.44
N SER A 134 0.31 -10.01 -13.29
CA SER A 134 -1.12 -10.14 -13.64
C SER A 134 -1.94 -10.62 -12.44
N PHE A 135 -1.84 -9.92 -11.32
CA PHE A 135 -2.32 -10.31 -10.02
C PHE A 135 -3.84 -10.29 -10.02
N TYR A 136 -4.49 -9.23 -10.49
CA TYR A 136 -5.96 -9.19 -10.51
C TYR A 136 -6.53 -10.23 -11.48
N GLN A 137 -5.91 -10.43 -12.65
CA GLN A 137 -6.32 -11.49 -13.58
C GLN A 137 -6.13 -12.90 -13.01
N PHE A 138 -4.99 -13.17 -12.37
CA PHE A 138 -4.70 -14.47 -11.76
C PHE A 138 -5.65 -14.72 -10.60
N TYR A 139 -5.82 -13.71 -9.76
CA TYR A 139 -6.63 -13.80 -8.57
C TYR A 139 -8.12 -13.97 -8.91
N LEU A 140 -8.63 -13.31 -9.96
CA LEU A 140 -9.97 -13.57 -10.50
C LEU A 140 -10.11 -15.03 -10.97
N PHE A 141 -9.10 -15.55 -11.66
CA PHE A 141 -9.11 -16.94 -12.13
C PHE A 141 -9.16 -17.94 -10.96
N ILE A 142 -8.35 -17.74 -9.92
CA ILE A 142 -8.36 -18.63 -8.74
C ILE A 142 -9.68 -18.51 -7.96
N CYS A 143 -10.31 -17.33 -7.89
CA CYS A 143 -11.65 -17.17 -7.30
C CYS A 143 -12.73 -17.98 -8.01
N MET A 144 -12.54 -18.30 -9.31
CA MET A 144 -13.43 -19.21 -10.06
C MET A 144 -13.15 -20.70 -9.77
N GLN A 145 -12.13 -21.01 -8.95
CA GLN A 145 -11.72 -22.35 -8.55
C GLN A 145 -11.61 -22.45 -7.02
N PRO A 146 -12.74 -22.40 -6.28
CA PRO A 146 -12.72 -22.25 -4.82
C PRO A 146 -11.96 -23.36 -4.07
N SER A 147 -12.00 -24.59 -4.58
CA SER A 147 -11.25 -25.72 -3.99
C SER A 147 -9.74 -25.56 -4.11
N GLU A 148 -9.26 -25.01 -5.23
CA GLU A 148 -7.84 -24.77 -5.48
C GLU A 148 -7.36 -23.55 -4.71
N MET A 149 -8.19 -22.49 -4.59
CA MET A 149 -7.93 -21.34 -3.72
C MET A 149 -7.72 -21.76 -2.27
N HIS A 150 -8.58 -22.60 -1.71
CA HIS A 150 -8.45 -23.06 -0.33
C HIS A 150 -7.16 -23.86 -0.11
N SER A 151 -6.85 -24.81 -1.00
CA SER A 151 -5.59 -25.57 -0.96
C SER A 151 -4.36 -24.66 -0.99
N LEU A 152 -4.42 -23.59 -1.78
CA LEU A 152 -3.36 -22.59 -1.89
C LEU A 152 -3.23 -21.74 -0.61
N LEU A 153 -4.34 -21.22 -0.08
CA LEU A 153 -4.36 -20.39 1.14
C LEU A 153 -3.93 -21.14 2.40
N ASP A 154 -4.26 -22.43 2.51
CA ASP A 154 -3.87 -23.30 3.61
C ASP A 154 -2.33 -23.47 3.69
N GLY A 155 -1.64 -23.32 2.56
CA GLY A 155 -0.18 -23.41 2.46
C GLY A 155 0.56 -22.09 2.69
N LEU A 156 -0.14 -20.95 2.74
CA LEU A 156 0.45 -19.62 2.88
C LEU A 156 0.53 -19.18 4.34
N ASP A 157 1.58 -18.42 4.67
CA ASP A 157 1.67 -17.79 5.99
C ASP A 157 0.61 -16.67 6.14
N ARG A 158 0.42 -16.19 7.37
CA ARG A 158 -0.61 -15.18 7.66
C ARG A 158 -0.41 -13.91 6.84
N PHE A 159 0.84 -13.48 6.64
CA PHE A 159 1.14 -12.26 5.91
C PHE A 159 0.87 -12.40 4.41
N GLU A 160 1.24 -13.53 3.82
CA GLU A 160 0.95 -13.89 2.41
C GLU A 160 -0.55 -14.06 2.17
N ARG A 161 -1.28 -14.55 3.18
CA ARG A 161 -2.73 -14.73 3.14
C ARG A 161 -3.49 -13.41 3.27
N ASP A 162 -3.03 -12.49 4.12
CA ASP A 162 -3.71 -11.21 4.40
C ASP A 162 -3.88 -10.39 3.11
N TRP A 163 -2.87 -10.34 2.23
CA TRP A 163 -2.99 -9.76 0.88
C TRP A 163 -4.16 -10.39 0.13
N ILE A 164 -4.20 -11.72 0.04
CA ILE A 164 -5.18 -12.42 -0.80
C ILE A 164 -6.60 -12.21 -0.27
N ILE A 165 -6.77 -12.20 1.06
CA ILE A 165 -8.08 -12.03 1.71
C ILE A 165 -8.71 -10.66 1.41
N ASP A 166 -7.92 -9.60 1.20
CA ASP A 166 -8.41 -8.23 0.97
C ASP A 166 -9.42 -8.09 -0.16
N LEU A 167 -9.40 -9.03 -1.11
CA LEU A 167 -10.26 -9.04 -2.29
C LEU A 167 -11.13 -10.32 -2.37
N LEU A 168 -11.18 -11.16 -1.32
CA LEU A 168 -11.99 -12.38 -1.28
C LEU A 168 -13.45 -12.06 -0.90
N PRO A 169 -14.44 -12.52 -1.67
CA PRO A 169 -15.84 -12.53 -1.21
C PRO A 169 -15.99 -13.29 0.12
N GLU A 170 -16.80 -12.77 1.04
CA GLU A 170 -17.09 -13.44 2.34
C GLU A 170 -17.56 -14.90 2.19
N ALA A 171 -18.24 -15.22 1.09
CA ALA A 171 -18.70 -16.58 0.78
C ALA A 171 -17.56 -17.59 0.56
N ILE A 172 -16.36 -17.13 0.17
CA ILE A 172 -15.16 -17.97 0.05
C ILE A 172 -14.48 -18.09 1.42
N LEU A 173 -14.46 -17.03 2.23
CA LEU A 173 -13.92 -17.05 3.58
C LEU A 173 -14.70 -17.96 4.55
N ASN A 174 -16.02 -18.10 4.33
CA ASN A 174 -16.93 -18.83 5.20
C ASN A 174 -17.15 -20.31 4.82
N GLN A 175 -16.58 -20.80 3.70
CA GLN A 175 -16.63 -22.23 3.36
C GLN A 175 -15.58 -22.99 4.18
N GLY A 176 -16.03 -23.60 5.29
CA GLY A 176 -15.16 -24.29 6.24
C GLY A 176 -14.20 -25.29 5.58
N ALA A 177 -12.94 -25.25 6.05
CA ALA A 177 -11.84 -26.13 5.63
C ALA A 177 -12.20 -27.61 5.79
N ALA A 178 -12.58 -28.26 4.69
CA ALA A 178 -12.68 -29.72 4.59
C ALA A 178 -11.52 -30.25 3.75
N GLY A 179 -10.33 -30.26 4.38
CA GLY A 179 -9.20 -31.14 4.13
C GLY A 179 -8.74 -31.41 2.69
N VAL A 180 -7.65 -30.76 2.27
CA VAL A 180 -6.64 -31.33 1.35
C VAL A 180 -5.26 -30.75 1.74
N ARG A 181 -4.25 -31.61 1.98
CA ARG A 181 -2.87 -31.24 2.36
C ARG A 181 -1.87 -31.45 1.22
N GLN A 182 -2.07 -30.85 0.03
CA GLN A 182 -1.14 -31.01 -1.12
C GLN A 182 -0.81 -29.69 -1.85
N ALA A 183 -0.41 -28.63 -1.14
CA ALA A 183 -0.28 -27.28 -1.71
C ALA A 183 0.87 -26.98 -2.73
N PRO A 184 2.12 -27.48 -2.61
CA PRO A 184 3.21 -26.91 -3.43
C PRO A 184 3.22 -27.34 -4.91
N ALA A 185 2.81 -28.57 -5.21
CA ALA A 185 2.78 -29.09 -6.58
C ALA A 185 1.53 -28.65 -7.36
N GLU A 186 0.44 -28.33 -6.66
CA GLU A 186 -0.80 -27.81 -7.24
C GLU A 186 -0.63 -26.35 -7.69
N ALA A 187 -0.05 -25.46 -6.88
CA ALA A 187 0.14 -24.04 -7.24
C ALA A 187 0.94 -23.83 -8.55
N ALA A 188 2.05 -24.56 -8.72
CA ALA A 188 2.85 -24.50 -9.94
C ALA A 188 2.09 -25.04 -11.17
N ARG A 189 1.27 -26.08 -10.98
CA ARG A 189 0.41 -26.63 -12.02
C ARG A 189 -0.70 -25.66 -12.41
N ILE A 190 -1.34 -25.01 -11.43
CA ILE A 190 -2.38 -24.01 -11.66
C ILE A 190 -1.85 -22.83 -12.49
N LEU A 191 -0.63 -22.35 -12.21
CA LEU A 191 0.01 -21.30 -13.02
C LEU A 191 0.30 -21.76 -14.46
N VAL A 192 0.75 -23.00 -14.63
CA VAL A 192 1.00 -23.59 -15.95
C VAL A 192 -0.31 -23.74 -16.71
N ASP A 193 -1.35 -24.27 -16.06
CA ASP A 193 -2.69 -24.46 -16.61
C ASP A 193 -3.35 -23.10 -16.96
N TRP A 194 -3.05 -22.05 -16.20
CA TRP A 194 -3.49 -20.68 -16.48
C TRP A 194 -2.66 -19.94 -17.55
N GLU A 195 -1.53 -20.52 -17.96
CA GLU A 195 -0.54 -19.93 -18.87
C GLU A 195 0.05 -18.60 -18.36
N TYR A 196 0.37 -18.53 -17.06
CA TYR A 196 0.84 -17.32 -16.38
C TYR A 196 1.91 -16.56 -17.18
N SER A 197 2.98 -17.24 -17.60
CA SER A 197 4.11 -16.60 -18.28
C SER A 197 3.72 -15.95 -19.61
N ARG A 198 2.77 -16.54 -20.35
CA ARG A 198 2.25 -15.96 -21.59
C ARG A 198 1.45 -14.70 -21.29
N ARG A 199 0.52 -14.78 -20.32
CA ARG A 199 -0.35 -13.67 -19.93
C ARG A 199 0.39 -12.49 -19.32
N PHE A 200 1.42 -12.77 -18.53
CA PHE A 200 2.29 -11.74 -17.97
C PHE A 200 3.09 -11.03 -19.07
N ALA A 201 3.68 -11.79 -20.02
CA ALA A 201 4.34 -11.19 -21.17
C ALA A 201 3.39 -10.30 -21.99
N GLU A 202 2.15 -10.77 -22.22
CA GLU A 202 1.10 -9.98 -22.88
C GLU A 202 0.74 -8.71 -22.11
N LYS A 203 0.59 -8.79 -20.77
CA LYS A 203 0.37 -7.62 -19.90
C LYS A 203 1.52 -6.61 -20.03
N VAL A 204 2.77 -7.08 -20.00
CA VAL A 204 3.97 -6.22 -20.11
C VAL A 204 4.05 -5.53 -21.48
N ASP A 205 3.80 -6.27 -22.56
CA ASP A 205 3.81 -5.72 -23.92
C ASP A 205 2.70 -4.67 -24.10
N LEU A 206 1.52 -4.97 -23.58
CA LEU A 206 0.36 -4.08 -23.61
C LEU A 206 0.58 -2.83 -22.76
N GLY A 207 1.05 -2.98 -21.53
CA GLY A 207 1.41 -1.87 -20.65
C GLY A 207 2.49 -0.98 -21.27
N SER A 208 3.52 -1.60 -21.87
CA SER A 208 4.55 -0.86 -22.60
C SER A 208 3.97 -0.09 -23.80
N ALA A 209 3.01 -0.66 -24.53
CA ALA A 209 2.33 0.01 -25.62
C ALA A 209 1.47 1.17 -25.14
N THR A 210 0.72 0.98 -24.05
CA THR A 210 -0.05 2.01 -23.34
C THR A 210 0.87 3.16 -22.95
N LEU A 211 1.95 2.90 -22.22
CA LEU A 211 2.90 3.93 -21.83
C LEU A 211 3.50 4.67 -23.02
N ARG A 212 3.89 3.96 -24.10
CA ARG A 212 4.38 4.63 -25.32
C ARG A 212 3.34 5.55 -25.95
N ARG A 213 2.07 5.14 -25.98
CA ARG A 213 0.96 5.96 -26.50
C ARG A 213 0.76 7.21 -25.65
N PHE A 214 0.88 7.08 -24.34
CA PHE A 214 0.58 8.15 -23.39
C PHE A 214 1.79 9.04 -23.04
N ARG A 215 3.03 8.58 -23.27
CA ARG A 215 4.27 9.33 -22.98
C ARG A 215 4.33 10.71 -23.63
N ASN A 216 3.66 10.87 -24.78
CA ASN A 216 3.61 12.11 -25.55
C ASN A 216 2.30 12.89 -25.33
N THR A 217 1.40 12.42 -24.46
CA THR A 217 0.26 13.20 -24.00
C THR A 217 0.74 14.15 -22.91
N GLU A 218 1.48 15.20 -23.31
CA GLU A 218 2.14 16.17 -22.43
C GLU A 218 1.22 16.71 -21.32
N THR A 219 -0.08 16.74 -21.59
CA THR A 219 -1.06 17.35 -20.70
C THR A 219 -1.54 16.48 -19.55
N LEU A 220 -1.35 15.15 -19.57
CA LEU A 220 -1.74 14.28 -18.46
C LEU A 220 -0.58 13.99 -17.50
N PHE A 221 0.66 13.99 -18.00
CA PHE A 221 1.86 13.67 -17.20
C PHE A 221 2.61 14.91 -16.70
N THR A 222 2.03 16.10 -16.86
CA THR A 222 2.61 17.32 -16.33
C THR A 222 1.69 17.87 -15.25
N LEU A 223 2.15 17.78 -13.99
CA LEU A 223 1.49 18.47 -12.90
C LEU A 223 1.54 19.98 -13.18
N PRO A 224 0.42 20.72 -13.04
CA PRO A 224 0.45 22.17 -13.14
C PRO A 224 1.55 22.74 -12.24
N SER A 225 2.40 23.62 -12.78
CA SER A 225 3.57 24.13 -12.05
C SER A 225 3.23 24.73 -10.68
N ILE A 226 2.05 25.35 -10.58
CA ILE A 226 1.54 25.90 -9.34
C ILE A 226 1.21 24.83 -8.30
N ALA A 227 0.69 23.67 -8.70
CA ALA A 227 0.43 22.56 -7.80
C ALA A 227 1.74 21.99 -7.24
N ASN A 228 2.79 21.88 -8.07
CA ASN A 228 4.13 21.47 -7.62
C ASN A 228 4.69 22.45 -6.58
N GLN A 229 4.61 23.76 -6.84
CA GLN A 229 5.08 24.78 -5.89
C GLN A 229 4.31 24.74 -4.57
N ILE A 230 2.99 24.52 -4.61
CA ILE A 230 2.17 24.36 -3.39
C ILE A 230 2.64 23.13 -2.61
N MET A 231 2.88 21.99 -3.28
CA MET A 231 3.36 20.77 -2.62
C MET A 231 4.76 20.90 -2.03
N GLU A 232 5.67 21.60 -2.71
CA GLU A 232 7.02 21.87 -2.18
C GLU A 232 6.96 22.71 -0.91
N LEU A 233 6.06 23.72 -0.87
CA LEU A 233 5.87 24.57 0.31
C LEU A 233 5.17 23.84 1.45
N THR A 234 4.21 22.94 1.19
CA THR A 234 3.58 22.16 2.27
C THR A 234 4.50 21.09 2.85
N ALA A 235 5.45 20.60 2.07
CA ALA A 235 6.46 19.65 2.55
C ALA A 235 7.58 20.32 3.37
N ASP A 236 7.76 21.64 3.26
CA ASP A 236 8.77 22.39 4.01
C ASP A 236 8.21 22.89 5.36
N PRO A 237 8.65 22.34 6.51
CA PRO A 237 8.18 22.77 7.83
C PRO A 237 8.56 24.22 8.18
N TYR A 238 9.42 24.86 7.39
CA TYR A 238 9.83 26.25 7.56
C TYR A 238 9.12 27.22 6.61
N ALA A 239 8.29 26.72 5.69
CA ALA A 239 7.56 27.56 4.76
C ALA A 239 6.57 28.49 5.49
N SER A 240 6.60 29.77 5.11
CA SER A 240 5.73 30.78 5.67
C SER A 240 4.39 30.86 4.96
N ALA A 241 3.36 31.28 5.70
CA ALA A 241 2.05 31.66 5.16
C ALA A 241 2.13 32.65 3.98
N LEU A 242 3.14 33.53 4.02
CA LEU A 242 3.35 34.56 3.02
C LEU A 242 3.90 34.00 1.70
N GLU A 243 4.76 32.98 1.76
CA GLU A 243 5.28 32.28 0.57
C GLU A 243 4.16 31.52 -0.14
N LEU A 244 3.32 30.79 0.61
CA LEU A 244 2.14 30.13 0.05
C LEU A 244 1.19 31.13 -0.61
N ALA A 245 0.90 32.24 0.08
CA ALA A 245 0.04 33.28 -0.47
C ALA A 245 0.62 33.91 -1.74
N GLN A 246 1.95 34.11 -1.82
CA GLN A 246 2.62 34.63 -3.02
C GLN A 246 2.49 33.68 -4.21
N VAL A 247 2.71 32.38 -4.01
CA VAL A 247 2.55 31.36 -5.05
C VAL A 247 1.12 31.37 -5.59
N ILE A 248 0.12 31.37 -4.71
CA ILE A 248 -1.30 31.38 -5.11
C ILE A 248 -1.65 32.65 -5.89
N ARG A 249 -1.19 33.82 -5.42
CA ARG A 249 -1.44 35.12 -6.07
C ARG A 249 -0.83 35.24 -7.46
N SER A 250 0.20 34.46 -7.78
CA SER A 250 0.79 34.44 -9.11
C SER A 250 -0.18 33.94 -10.20
N ASP A 251 -1.25 33.25 -9.80
CA ASP A 251 -2.34 32.79 -10.67
C ASP A 251 -3.67 33.48 -10.29
N PRO A 252 -4.10 34.51 -11.05
CA PRO A 252 -5.33 35.23 -10.77
C PRO A 252 -6.59 34.37 -10.82
N ALA A 253 -6.62 33.33 -11.65
CA ALA A 253 -7.77 32.43 -11.75
C ALA A 253 -7.88 31.54 -10.51
N LEU A 254 -6.75 30.98 -10.05
CA LEU A 254 -6.66 30.24 -8.80
C LEU A 254 -7.07 31.12 -7.60
N THR A 255 -6.51 32.32 -7.52
CA THR A 255 -6.82 33.30 -6.46
C THR A 255 -8.32 33.59 -6.39
N THR A 256 -8.94 33.87 -7.53
CA THR A 256 -10.37 34.19 -7.58
C THR A 256 -11.23 33.01 -7.14
N LYS A 257 -10.87 31.79 -7.56
CA LYS A 257 -11.58 30.57 -7.17
C LYS A 257 -11.47 30.30 -5.67
N ILE A 258 -10.27 30.40 -5.11
CA ILE A 258 -10.06 30.23 -3.66
C ILE A 258 -10.87 31.27 -2.88
N LEU A 259 -10.78 32.55 -3.23
CA LEU A 259 -11.54 33.60 -2.54
C LEU A 259 -13.05 33.37 -2.63
N LYS A 260 -13.57 32.85 -3.76
CA LYS A 260 -14.99 32.44 -3.85
C LYS A 260 -15.34 31.32 -2.89
N ILE A 261 -14.50 30.27 -2.82
CA ILE A 261 -14.71 29.12 -1.90
C ILE A 261 -14.73 29.62 -0.45
N VAL A 262 -13.72 30.41 -0.06
CA VAL A 262 -13.53 30.92 1.30
C VAL A 262 -14.67 31.86 1.73
N ASN A 263 -15.26 32.62 0.80
CA ASN A 263 -16.39 33.51 1.07
C ASN A 263 -17.76 32.83 0.97
N SER A 264 -17.81 31.53 0.74
CA SER A 264 -19.08 30.81 0.65
C SER A 264 -19.80 30.73 1.99
N ALA A 265 -21.10 30.45 1.93
CA ALA A 265 -21.92 30.23 3.12
C ALA A 265 -21.40 29.07 4.00
N PHE A 266 -20.67 28.11 3.41
CA PHE A 266 -20.08 26.98 4.12
C PHE A 266 -19.10 27.41 5.22
N TYR A 267 -18.20 28.36 4.93
CA TYR A 267 -17.26 28.88 5.93
C TYR A 267 -17.89 29.93 6.87
N GLY A 268 -19.01 30.55 6.45
CA GLY A 268 -19.84 31.35 7.33
C GLY A 268 -19.17 32.60 7.94
N PHE A 269 -18.14 33.15 7.27
CA PHE A 269 -17.44 34.32 7.78
C PHE A 269 -18.32 35.59 7.75
N HIS A 270 -18.29 36.35 8.85
CA HIS A 270 -19.09 37.56 9.02
C HIS A 270 -18.60 38.73 8.16
N ARG A 271 -17.33 38.70 7.74
CA ARG A 271 -16.69 39.68 6.86
C ARG A 271 -16.13 38.96 5.65
N GLN A 272 -16.24 39.62 4.50
CA GLN A 272 -15.67 39.12 3.27
C GLN A 272 -14.14 39.04 3.38
N VAL A 273 -13.58 37.89 3.03
CA VAL A 273 -12.14 37.66 2.89
C VAL A 273 -11.73 38.17 1.51
N ASP A 274 -10.82 39.15 1.48
CA ASP A 274 -10.44 39.91 0.29
C ASP A 274 -9.02 39.60 -0.24
N SER A 275 -8.26 38.77 0.48
CA SER A 275 -6.87 38.44 0.17
C SER A 275 -6.52 37.02 0.61
N ILE A 276 -5.52 36.41 -0.05
CA ILE A 276 -5.06 35.06 0.27
C ILE A 276 -4.37 35.04 1.63
N GLU A 277 -3.63 36.08 1.99
CA GLU A 277 -3.03 36.23 3.31
C GLU A 277 -4.07 36.17 4.42
N ASN A 278 -5.21 36.85 4.23
CA ASN A 278 -6.30 36.82 5.18
C ASN A 278 -6.97 35.43 5.21
N ALA A 279 -7.13 34.78 4.05
CA ALA A 279 -7.61 33.39 4.00
C ALA A 279 -6.70 32.45 4.78
N VAL A 280 -5.38 32.55 4.61
CA VAL A 280 -4.39 31.75 5.31
C VAL A 280 -4.39 32.04 6.82
N MET A 281 -4.53 33.29 7.24
CA MET A 281 -4.61 33.61 8.67
C MET A 281 -5.85 33.05 9.35
N ILE A 282 -6.98 32.98 8.65
CA ILE A 282 -8.27 32.53 9.23
C ILE A 282 -8.41 31.00 9.15
N LEU A 283 -8.01 30.39 8.04
CA LEU A 283 -8.18 28.95 7.78
C LEU A 283 -6.95 28.11 8.16
N GLY A 284 -5.76 28.72 8.18
CA GLY A 284 -4.49 28.02 8.30
C GLY A 284 -3.85 27.71 6.94
N ASN A 285 -2.55 27.42 6.96
CA ASN A 285 -1.77 27.08 5.77
C ASN A 285 -2.32 25.84 5.07
N ASP A 286 -2.54 24.76 5.82
CA ASP A 286 -2.89 23.45 5.29
C ASP A 286 -4.22 23.46 4.52
N GLU A 287 -5.26 24.10 5.08
CA GLU A 287 -6.55 24.22 4.42
C GLU A 287 -6.46 25.04 3.12
N VAL A 288 -5.70 26.15 3.13
CA VAL A 288 -5.51 26.95 1.91
C VAL A 288 -4.66 26.23 0.88
N ALA A 289 -3.64 25.49 1.30
CA ALA A 289 -2.82 24.68 0.41
C ALA A 289 -3.63 23.57 -0.24
N ASN A 290 -4.46 22.85 0.52
CA ASN A 290 -5.37 21.83 0.00
C ASN A 290 -6.37 22.41 -1.01
N LEU A 291 -6.97 23.57 -0.71
CA LEU A 291 -7.85 24.27 -1.64
C LEU A 291 -7.11 24.66 -2.92
N ALA A 292 -5.91 25.20 -2.79
CA ALA A 292 -5.11 25.62 -3.92
C ALA A 292 -4.67 24.43 -4.80
N PHE A 293 -4.26 23.33 -4.17
CA PHE A 293 -3.91 22.08 -4.83
C PHE A 293 -5.12 21.50 -5.57
N THR A 294 -6.27 21.41 -4.90
CA THR A 294 -7.54 20.97 -5.48
C THR A 294 -7.91 21.78 -6.72
N VAL A 295 -7.94 23.12 -6.63
CA VAL A 295 -8.30 23.95 -7.77
C VAL A 295 -7.28 23.84 -8.91
N ALA A 296 -5.99 23.62 -8.60
CA ALA A 296 -4.98 23.40 -9.62
C ALA A 296 -5.14 22.06 -10.34
N ILE A 297 -5.42 20.97 -9.61
CA ILE A 297 -5.66 19.62 -10.17
C ILE A 297 -6.96 19.57 -10.98
N ALA A 298 -8.02 20.29 -10.57
CA ALA A 298 -9.30 20.32 -11.28
C ALA A 298 -9.17 20.64 -12.78
N ARG A 299 -8.18 21.47 -13.15
CA ARG A 299 -7.88 21.84 -14.55
C ARG A 299 -7.49 20.63 -15.42
N ILE A 300 -6.97 19.57 -14.82
CA ILE A 300 -6.60 18.33 -15.54
C ILE A 300 -7.88 17.58 -15.97
N LEU A 301 -8.95 17.68 -15.17
CA LEU A 301 -10.22 16.98 -15.39
C LEU A 301 -11.14 17.65 -16.40
N GLU A 302 -10.90 18.93 -16.72
CA GLU A 302 -11.61 19.65 -17.80
C GLU A 302 -11.46 18.98 -19.19
N LYS A 303 -10.54 18.01 -19.32
CA LYS A 303 -10.25 17.28 -20.56
C LYS A 303 -11.03 15.97 -20.71
N VAL A 304 -11.88 15.64 -19.76
CA VAL A 304 -12.77 14.47 -19.75
C VAL A 304 -14.19 14.90 -20.14
N PRO A 305 -15.01 14.03 -20.76
CA PRO A 305 -16.44 14.29 -20.90
C PRO A 305 -17.08 14.80 -19.59
N ALA A 306 -17.83 15.91 -19.69
CA ALA A 306 -18.19 16.73 -18.54
C ALA A 306 -18.98 16.00 -17.43
N ALA A 307 -19.81 15.02 -17.78
CA ALA A 307 -20.59 14.27 -16.80
C ALA A 307 -19.68 13.31 -16.00
N GLN A 308 -18.88 12.49 -16.69
CA GLN A 308 -17.97 11.53 -16.07
C GLN A 308 -16.84 12.23 -15.29
N GLY A 309 -16.29 13.32 -15.85
CA GLY A 309 -15.26 14.11 -15.19
C GLY A 309 -15.75 14.73 -13.88
N ARG A 310 -16.99 15.25 -13.85
CA ARG A 310 -17.58 15.83 -12.64
C ARG A 310 -17.81 14.79 -11.55
N GLU A 311 -18.30 13.61 -11.91
CA GLU A 311 -18.56 12.54 -10.94
C GLU A 311 -17.27 11.98 -10.35
N LEU A 312 -16.26 11.70 -11.18
CA LEU A 312 -14.93 11.30 -10.70
C LEU A 312 -14.31 12.37 -9.81
N TRP A 313 -14.47 13.65 -10.16
CA TRP A 313 -13.95 14.73 -9.34
C TRP A 313 -14.63 14.82 -7.98
N ALA A 314 -15.96 14.70 -7.96
CA ALA A 314 -16.73 14.67 -6.73
C ALA A 314 -16.28 13.52 -5.82
N HIS A 315 -16.07 12.34 -6.40
CA HIS A 315 -15.57 11.17 -5.69
C HIS A 315 -14.16 11.41 -5.14
N SER A 316 -13.22 11.86 -5.97
CA SER A 316 -11.83 12.13 -5.57
C SER A 316 -11.75 13.17 -4.44
N LEU A 317 -12.57 14.23 -4.49
CA LEU A 317 -12.66 15.23 -3.42
C LEU A 317 -13.21 14.64 -2.12
N MET A 318 -14.23 13.78 -2.21
CA MET A 318 -14.78 13.09 -1.05
C MET A 318 -13.72 12.19 -0.40
N VAL A 319 -12.98 11.41 -1.19
CA VAL A 319 -11.91 10.53 -0.69
C VAL A 319 -10.77 11.33 -0.08
N ALA A 320 -10.36 12.45 -0.68
CA ALA A 320 -9.36 13.35 -0.10
C ALA A 320 -9.76 13.87 1.29
N LEU A 321 -11.00 14.37 1.41
CA LEU A 321 -11.53 14.91 2.66
C LEU A 321 -11.73 13.83 3.73
N LEU A 322 -12.19 12.64 3.35
CA LEU A 322 -12.33 11.50 4.25
C LEU A 322 -10.96 10.99 4.71
N SER A 323 -9.99 10.86 3.81
CA SER A 323 -8.61 10.45 4.14
C SER A 323 -7.99 11.42 5.15
N GLN A 324 -8.19 12.72 4.92
CA GLN A 324 -7.73 13.76 5.83
C GLN A 324 -8.42 13.67 7.20
N TRP A 325 -9.74 13.53 7.22
CA TRP A 325 -10.51 13.40 8.46
C TRP A 325 -10.11 12.16 9.27
N LEU A 326 -9.94 11.01 8.63
CA LEU A 326 -9.50 9.77 9.28
C LEU A 326 -8.09 9.93 9.87
N GLY A 327 -7.15 10.54 9.12
CA GLY A 327 -5.80 10.81 9.61
C GLY A 327 -5.77 11.76 10.81
N GLN A 328 -6.59 12.82 10.80
CA GLN A 328 -6.76 13.72 11.94
C GLN A 328 -7.32 13.02 13.17
N ARG A 329 -8.29 12.11 12.98
CA ARG A 329 -8.88 11.32 14.07
C ARG A 329 -7.86 10.43 14.77
N LEU A 330 -6.84 9.97 14.03
CA LEU A 330 -5.73 9.19 14.54
C LEU A 330 -4.57 10.03 15.08
N GLY A 331 -4.61 11.36 14.88
CA GLY A 331 -3.53 12.25 15.28
C GLY A 331 -2.26 12.07 14.46
N LEU A 332 -2.38 11.64 13.19
CA LEU A 332 -1.24 11.53 12.30
C LEU A 332 -0.68 12.91 11.96
N GLU A 333 0.64 13.04 11.89
CA GLU A 333 1.30 14.32 11.59
C GLU A 333 1.14 14.68 10.10
N ASP A 334 1.18 13.69 9.21
CA ASP A 334 1.25 13.86 7.75
C ASP A 334 -0.11 13.68 7.06
N VAL A 335 -1.09 14.45 7.51
CA VAL A 335 -2.46 14.38 6.98
C VAL A 335 -2.56 14.93 5.54
N GLU A 336 -1.66 15.84 5.17
CA GLU A 336 -1.62 16.47 3.84
C GLU A 336 -1.27 15.45 2.75
N SER A 337 -0.41 14.48 3.05
CA SER A 337 -0.12 13.38 2.13
C SER A 337 -1.31 12.44 1.96
N LEU A 338 -2.15 12.26 3.00
CA LEU A 338 -3.41 11.51 2.90
C LEU A 338 -4.43 12.25 2.03
N TYR A 339 -4.57 13.57 2.20
CA TYR A 339 -5.43 14.39 1.34
C TYR A 339 -4.99 14.30 -0.12
N THR A 340 -3.70 14.50 -0.38
CA THR A 340 -3.10 14.42 -1.72
C THR A 340 -3.33 13.05 -2.35
N ALA A 341 -3.07 11.98 -1.59
CA ALA A 341 -3.28 10.62 -2.08
C ALA A 341 -4.77 10.36 -2.38
N GLY A 342 -5.68 10.80 -1.51
CA GLY A 342 -7.12 10.69 -1.74
C GLY A 342 -7.61 11.44 -2.97
N LEU A 343 -7.08 12.64 -3.21
CA LEU A 343 -7.44 13.44 -4.38
C LEU A 343 -6.98 12.82 -5.70
N LEU A 344 -5.87 12.07 -5.67
CA LEU A 344 -5.24 11.52 -6.86
C LEU A 344 -5.43 10.01 -7.04
N HIS A 345 -6.07 9.31 -6.10
CA HIS A 345 -6.12 7.83 -6.08
C HIS A 345 -6.64 7.23 -7.38
N ASP A 346 -7.65 7.86 -7.98
CA ASP A 346 -8.30 7.40 -9.22
C ASP A 346 -7.81 8.13 -10.48
N LEU A 347 -6.73 8.92 -10.40
CA LEU A 347 -6.23 9.69 -11.53
C LEU A 347 -5.91 8.81 -12.76
N GLY A 348 -5.55 7.55 -12.55
CA GLY A 348 -5.33 6.59 -13.63
C GLY A 348 -6.56 6.33 -14.50
N LYS A 349 -7.79 6.55 -14.00
CA LYS A 349 -9.03 6.43 -14.80
C LYS A 349 -9.07 7.43 -15.97
N LEU A 350 -8.35 8.55 -15.88
CA LEU A 350 -8.18 9.48 -16.99
C LEU A 350 -7.51 8.85 -18.21
N VAL A 351 -6.49 8.04 -17.95
CA VAL A 351 -5.76 7.33 -19.00
C VAL A 351 -6.65 6.25 -19.62
N LEU A 352 -7.44 5.56 -18.79
CA LEU A 352 -8.43 4.59 -19.27
C LEU A 352 -9.44 5.26 -20.22
N TRP A 353 -10.02 6.40 -19.85
CA TRP A 353 -10.94 7.13 -20.74
C TRP A 353 -10.30 7.56 -22.05
N GLN A 354 -9.07 8.09 -22.01
CA GLN A 354 -8.36 8.45 -23.23
C GLN A 354 -7.97 7.23 -24.09
N ALA A 355 -7.83 6.06 -23.49
CA ALA A 355 -7.67 4.80 -24.21
C ALA A 355 -8.96 4.35 -24.91
N GLY A 356 -10.10 5.01 -24.63
CA GLY A 356 -11.42 4.65 -25.14
C GLY A 356 -12.18 3.69 -24.22
N LEU A 357 -11.64 3.39 -23.04
CA LEU A 357 -12.33 2.61 -22.02
C LEU A 357 -13.35 3.48 -21.30
N GLN A 358 -14.34 2.84 -20.69
CA GLN A 358 -15.31 3.47 -19.80
C GLN A 358 -15.22 2.77 -18.44
N PRO A 359 -14.17 3.02 -17.65
CA PRO A 359 -14.09 2.48 -16.29
C PRO A 359 -15.34 2.85 -15.50
N THR A 360 -15.79 1.92 -14.66
CA THR A 360 -16.87 2.20 -13.72
C THR A 360 -16.42 3.24 -12.69
N LEU A 361 -17.35 4.07 -12.26
CA LEU A 361 -17.18 4.98 -11.13
C LEU A 361 -17.75 4.39 -9.82
N GLU A 362 -18.25 3.16 -9.87
CA GLU A 362 -18.54 2.37 -8.67
C GLU A 362 -17.24 1.86 -8.02
N ALA A 363 -17.36 1.39 -6.77
CA ALA A 363 -16.26 0.80 -6.03
C ALA A 363 -15.59 -0.30 -6.87
N ALA A 364 -14.26 -0.26 -6.95
CA ALA A 364 -13.52 -1.18 -7.79
C ALA A 364 -13.72 -2.62 -7.30
N SER A 365 -14.09 -3.49 -8.22
CA SER A 365 -14.15 -4.93 -7.98
C SER A 365 -12.91 -5.61 -8.54
N LEU A 366 -12.62 -6.82 -8.06
CA LEU A 366 -11.60 -7.66 -8.66
C LEU A 366 -11.81 -7.83 -10.18
N THR A 367 -13.07 -8.03 -10.60
CA THR A 367 -13.44 -8.18 -12.01
C THR A 367 -13.12 -6.92 -12.82
N SER A 368 -13.41 -5.73 -12.28
CA SER A 368 -13.11 -4.48 -12.99
C SER A 368 -11.60 -4.24 -13.10
N LEU A 369 -10.84 -4.43 -12.02
CA LEU A 369 -9.38 -4.29 -12.01
C LEU A 369 -8.71 -5.28 -12.97
N ALA A 370 -9.15 -6.54 -12.98
CA ALA A 370 -8.67 -7.54 -13.94
C ALA A 370 -9.00 -7.15 -15.38
N GLY A 371 -10.19 -6.59 -15.62
CA GLY A 371 -10.60 -6.08 -16.93
C GLY A 371 -9.73 -4.92 -17.42
N GLU A 372 -9.38 -3.98 -16.54
CA GLU A 372 -8.46 -2.88 -16.86
C GLU A 372 -7.09 -3.41 -17.29
N GLU A 373 -6.51 -4.33 -16.50
CA GLU A 373 -5.22 -4.95 -16.81
C GLU A 373 -5.25 -5.68 -18.15
N GLN A 374 -6.36 -6.35 -18.50
CA GLN A 374 -6.51 -7.08 -19.77
C GLN A 374 -6.54 -6.16 -20.98
N VAL A 375 -7.03 -4.92 -20.83
CA VAL A 375 -7.22 -4.01 -21.96
C VAL A 375 -6.04 -3.06 -22.14
N ILE A 376 -5.40 -2.60 -21.07
CA ILE A 376 -4.31 -1.62 -21.17
C ILE A 376 -3.02 -2.03 -20.46
N GLY A 377 -2.98 -3.20 -19.82
CA GLY A 377 -1.79 -3.69 -19.12
C GLY A 377 -1.57 -3.08 -17.73
N PHE A 378 -2.53 -2.27 -17.25
CA PHE A 378 -2.51 -1.66 -15.91
C PHE A 378 -3.93 -1.60 -15.32
N SER A 379 -4.02 -1.64 -14.00
CA SER A 379 -5.15 -1.06 -13.28
C SER A 379 -5.05 0.47 -13.22
N HIS A 380 -6.16 1.15 -12.92
CA HIS A 380 -6.11 2.59 -12.68
C HIS A 380 -5.23 2.97 -11.49
N ALA A 381 -5.12 2.12 -10.46
CA ALA A 381 -4.23 2.36 -9.32
C ALA A 381 -2.76 2.35 -9.73
N GLU A 382 -2.33 1.34 -10.50
CA GLU A 382 -0.96 1.27 -11.04
C GLU A 382 -0.65 2.47 -11.95
N MET A 383 -1.60 2.84 -12.81
CA MET A 383 -1.46 4.00 -13.69
C MET A 383 -1.41 5.32 -12.90
N GLY A 384 -2.20 5.45 -11.84
CA GLY A 384 -2.17 6.59 -10.92
C GLY A 384 -0.80 6.74 -10.25
N GLY A 385 -0.25 5.63 -9.72
CA GLY A 385 1.10 5.60 -9.16
C GLY A 385 2.18 5.99 -10.18
N TYR A 386 2.08 5.50 -11.42
CA TYR A 386 2.99 5.89 -12.50
C TYR A 386 2.92 7.40 -12.81
N ILE A 387 1.71 7.97 -12.88
CA ILE A 387 1.54 9.42 -13.10
C ILE A 387 2.14 10.21 -11.93
N ALA A 388 1.86 9.81 -10.69
CA ALA A 388 2.37 10.44 -9.48
C ALA A 388 3.90 10.44 -9.42
N GLU A 389 4.56 9.33 -9.76
CA GLU A 389 6.03 9.30 -9.82
C GLU A 389 6.56 10.27 -10.89
N ARG A 390 5.91 10.33 -12.06
CA ARG A 390 6.30 11.24 -13.14
C ARG A 390 6.09 12.71 -12.79
N TRP A 391 5.19 12.99 -11.86
CA TRP A 391 5.00 14.30 -11.25
C TRP A 391 5.99 14.60 -10.13
N ASN A 392 6.89 13.66 -9.81
CA ASN A 392 7.87 13.74 -8.73
C ASN A 392 7.20 13.87 -7.34
N LEU A 393 6.04 13.23 -7.16
CA LEU A 393 5.37 13.18 -5.87
C LEU A 393 6.14 12.29 -4.88
N PRO A 394 6.03 12.53 -3.56
CA PRO A 394 6.69 11.70 -2.54
C PRO A 394 6.33 10.21 -2.68
N GLU A 395 7.30 9.32 -2.46
CA GLU A 395 7.12 7.87 -2.63
C GLU A 395 5.96 7.32 -1.78
N LYS A 396 5.70 7.88 -0.60
CA LYS A 396 4.54 7.54 0.24
C LYS A 396 3.18 7.77 -0.45
N VAL A 397 3.08 8.82 -1.28
CA VAL A 397 1.88 9.11 -2.09
C VAL A 397 1.81 8.13 -3.27
N VAL A 398 2.93 7.90 -3.95
CA VAL A 398 3.03 6.93 -5.05
C VAL A 398 2.61 5.53 -4.60
N ASP A 399 3.15 5.08 -3.46
CA ASP A 399 2.86 3.78 -2.83
C ASP A 399 1.38 3.67 -2.44
N SER A 400 0.81 4.71 -1.83
CA SER A 400 -0.62 4.75 -1.48
C SER A 400 -1.51 4.66 -2.72
N LEU A 401 -1.20 5.41 -3.78
CA LEU A 401 -1.93 5.35 -5.05
C LEU A 401 -1.84 3.99 -5.70
N MET A 402 -0.67 3.36 -5.72
CA MET A 402 -0.49 2.06 -6.37
C MET A 402 -1.20 0.93 -5.62
N HIS A 403 -1.31 1.05 -4.29
CA HIS A 403 -1.76 -0.03 -3.41
C HIS A 403 -3.07 0.25 -2.67
N HIS A 404 -3.84 1.29 -3.02
CA HIS A 404 -5.09 1.59 -2.31
C HIS A 404 -6.17 0.52 -2.45
N HIS A 405 -6.17 -0.31 -3.51
CA HIS A 405 -7.05 -1.49 -3.60
C HIS A 405 -6.50 -2.73 -2.91
N LEU A 406 -5.24 -2.67 -2.46
CA LEU A 406 -4.55 -3.79 -1.84
C LEU A 406 -3.50 -3.30 -0.81
N PRO A 407 -3.94 -2.74 0.32
CA PRO A 407 -3.06 -2.06 1.27
C PRO A 407 -1.95 -2.95 1.84
N ALA A 408 -2.16 -4.27 1.90
CA ALA A 408 -1.15 -5.22 2.36
C ALA A 408 0.17 -5.19 1.55
N LYS A 409 0.12 -4.74 0.29
CA LYS A 409 1.30 -4.57 -0.57
C LYS A 409 2.09 -3.30 -0.29
N ALA A 410 1.46 -2.30 0.33
CA ALA A 410 2.07 -1.00 0.52
C ALA A 410 3.28 -1.10 1.46
N LEU A 411 4.30 -0.30 1.19
CA LEU A 411 5.38 -0.04 2.14
C LEU A 411 4.81 0.70 3.37
N ASN A 412 3.95 1.69 3.14
CA ASN A 412 3.19 2.37 4.18
C ASN A 412 1.75 1.85 4.25
N ARG A 413 1.56 0.72 4.94
CA ARG A 413 0.25 0.07 5.09
C ARG A 413 -0.79 0.92 5.79
N GLU A 414 -0.37 1.74 6.76
CA GLU A 414 -1.29 2.62 7.49
C GLU A 414 -1.93 3.62 6.53
N GLN A 415 -1.12 4.30 5.73
CA GLN A 415 -1.60 5.28 4.76
C GLN A 415 -2.44 4.65 3.66
N ALA A 416 -2.02 3.51 3.12
CA ALA A 416 -2.79 2.79 2.09
C ALA A 416 -4.12 2.24 2.64
N SER A 417 -4.15 1.78 3.90
CA SER A 417 -5.39 1.28 4.53
C SER A 417 -6.38 2.41 4.83
N LEU A 418 -5.88 3.57 5.26
CA LEU A 418 -6.70 4.76 5.44
C LEU A 418 -7.29 5.24 4.12
N LEU A 419 -6.49 5.23 3.05
CA LEU A 419 -6.97 5.59 1.72
C LEU A 419 -8.01 4.59 1.21
N ASN A 420 -7.78 3.28 1.38
CA ASN A 420 -8.76 2.24 1.05
C ASN A 420 -10.07 2.42 1.82
N LEU A 421 -9.99 2.69 3.12
CA LEU A 421 -11.15 2.93 3.96
C LEU A 421 -11.91 4.19 3.50
N ALA A 422 -11.20 5.28 3.23
CA ALA A 422 -11.79 6.52 2.74
C ALA A 422 -12.53 6.33 1.41
N ASP A 423 -11.96 5.57 0.48
CA ASP A 423 -12.56 5.21 -0.80
C ASP A 423 -13.88 4.43 -0.61
N LEU A 424 -13.86 3.39 0.23
CA LEU A 424 -15.05 2.60 0.54
C LEU A 424 -16.14 3.43 1.24
N LEU A 425 -15.76 4.30 2.18
CA LEU A 425 -16.69 5.22 2.85
C LEU A 425 -17.30 6.23 1.88
N ALA A 426 -16.53 6.73 0.90
CA ALA A 426 -17.05 7.65 -0.12
C ALA A 426 -18.14 6.99 -0.99
N HIS A 427 -17.98 5.70 -1.29
CA HIS A 427 -18.96 4.90 -2.02
C HIS A 427 -20.18 4.52 -1.17
N ASN A 428 -19.95 3.89 -0.02
CA ASN A 428 -21.00 3.22 0.77
C ASN A 428 -21.71 4.17 1.74
N ARG A 429 -20.98 5.15 2.28
CA ARG A 429 -21.45 6.09 3.32
C ARG A 429 -21.88 5.40 4.62
N SER A 430 -21.40 4.18 4.84
CA SER A 430 -21.54 3.38 6.05
C SER A 430 -20.32 2.46 6.18
N LEU A 431 -20.22 1.78 7.32
CA LEU A 431 -19.23 0.73 7.58
C LEU A 431 -19.66 -0.63 7.00
N ASP A 432 -20.71 -0.66 6.19
CA ASP A 432 -21.11 -1.86 5.45
C ASP A 432 -20.20 -2.10 4.25
N ASN A 433 -20.01 -3.37 3.89
CA ASN A 433 -19.22 -3.78 2.71
C ASN A 433 -17.78 -3.24 2.70
N LEU A 434 -17.15 -3.14 3.87
CA LEU A 434 -15.73 -2.85 3.95
C LEU A 434 -14.91 -4.03 3.39
N SER A 435 -13.74 -3.72 2.85
CA SER A 435 -12.73 -4.74 2.54
C SER A 435 -12.23 -5.39 3.83
N HIS A 436 -11.59 -6.55 3.70
CA HIS A 436 -10.95 -7.20 4.85
C HIS A 436 -9.85 -6.30 5.45
N ALA A 437 -8.96 -5.73 4.61
CA ALA A 437 -7.97 -4.74 5.04
C ALA A 437 -8.57 -3.61 5.87
N SER A 438 -9.63 -2.96 5.36
CA SER A 438 -10.28 -1.85 6.06
C SER A 438 -10.88 -2.30 7.40
N SER A 439 -11.50 -3.48 7.43
CA SER A 439 -12.08 -4.04 8.65
C SER A 439 -11.00 -4.36 9.70
N VAL A 440 -9.91 -5.02 9.30
CA VAL A 440 -8.76 -5.34 10.17
C VAL A 440 -8.08 -4.07 10.66
N TYR A 441 -7.90 -3.09 9.77
CA TYR A 441 -7.30 -1.81 10.11
C TYR A 441 -8.16 -1.04 11.13
N LEU A 442 -9.48 -0.97 10.95
CA LEU A 442 -10.39 -0.38 11.94
C LEU A 442 -10.28 -1.06 13.31
N CYS A 443 -10.24 -2.40 13.35
CA CYS A 443 -10.11 -3.14 14.60
C CYS A 443 -8.76 -2.92 15.32
N SER A 444 -7.69 -2.60 14.59
CA SER A 444 -6.33 -2.53 15.14
C SER A 444 -5.79 -1.11 15.35
N SER A 445 -6.30 -0.12 14.61
CA SER A 445 -5.82 1.27 14.64
C SER A 445 -6.27 2.07 15.86
N GLY A 446 -7.23 1.56 16.63
CA GLY A 446 -7.87 2.31 17.72
C GLY A 446 -8.85 3.38 17.22
N LEU A 447 -9.13 3.41 15.91
CA LEU A 447 -10.14 4.27 15.31
C LEU A 447 -11.54 3.74 15.61
N ASN A 448 -12.22 4.35 16.57
CA ASN A 448 -13.59 3.99 16.91
C ASN A 448 -14.59 4.81 16.08
N LEU A 449 -15.11 4.21 15.01
CA LEU A 449 -16.16 4.79 14.16
C LEU A 449 -17.47 4.05 14.36
N ASP A 450 -18.58 4.79 14.30
CA ASP A 450 -19.91 4.22 14.13
C ASP A 450 -20.57 4.74 12.84
N ASP A 451 -21.61 4.04 12.39
CA ASP A 451 -22.32 4.37 11.15
C ASP A 451 -22.96 5.76 11.16
N ASP A 452 -23.39 6.25 12.32
CA ASP A 452 -24.04 7.56 12.42
C ASP A 452 -23.02 8.68 12.27
N GLU A 453 -21.84 8.54 12.91
CA GLU A 453 -20.71 9.43 12.72
C GLU A 453 -20.25 9.46 11.27
N VAL A 454 -20.11 8.29 10.63
CA VAL A 454 -19.74 8.18 9.21
C VAL A 454 -20.76 8.88 8.32
N ARG A 455 -22.06 8.62 8.52
CA ARG A 455 -23.14 9.24 7.74
C ARG A 455 -23.17 10.76 7.87
N LEU A 456 -23.09 11.26 9.11
CA LEU A 456 -23.09 12.70 9.39
C LEU A 456 -21.85 13.38 8.81
N THR A 457 -20.68 12.73 8.93
CA THR A 457 -19.43 13.25 8.36
C THR A 457 -19.50 13.30 6.85
N CYS A 458 -19.94 12.23 6.19
CA CYS A 458 -20.10 12.18 4.73
C CYS A 458 -21.10 13.25 4.24
N ALA A 459 -22.19 13.49 4.98
CA ALA A 459 -23.16 14.53 4.64
C ALA A 459 -22.54 15.93 4.70
N ARG A 460 -21.83 16.24 5.79
CA ARG A 460 -21.12 17.52 5.95
C ARG A 460 -20.03 17.73 4.89
N LEU A 461 -19.24 16.68 4.60
CA LEU A 461 -18.19 16.77 3.59
C LEU A 461 -18.78 16.93 2.18
N ARG A 462 -19.96 16.37 1.90
CA ARG A 462 -20.63 16.55 0.61
C ARG A 462 -20.96 18.01 0.32
N GLU A 463 -21.39 18.79 1.31
CA GLU A 463 -21.61 20.23 1.14
C GLU A 463 -20.32 20.95 0.71
N LYS A 464 -19.18 20.57 1.30
CA LYS A 464 -17.86 21.10 0.91
C LYS A 464 -17.48 20.67 -0.51
N VAL A 465 -17.72 19.42 -0.88
CA VAL A 465 -17.48 18.90 -2.24
C VAL A 465 -18.32 19.66 -3.26
N GLU A 466 -19.63 19.81 -3.04
CA GLU A 466 -20.54 20.53 -3.94
C GLU A 466 -20.06 21.96 -4.18
N LEU A 467 -19.66 22.66 -3.12
CA LEU A 467 -19.06 23.98 -3.22
C LEU A 467 -17.79 23.99 -4.08
N MET A 468 -16.88 23.03 -3.88
CA MET A 468 -15.63 22.93 -4.65
C MET A 468 -15.87 22.58 -6.12
N LEU A 469 -16.98 21.90 -6.46
CA LEU A 469 -17.36 21.55 -7.82
C LEU A 469 -17.97 22.72 -8.61
N GLU A 470 -18.57 23.69 -7.92
CA GLU A 470 -19.26 24.83 -8.55
C GLU A 470 -18.32 25.95 -9.01
N ILE A 471 -17.02 25.87 -8.69
CA ILE A 471 -16.05 26.96 -8.81
C ILE A 471 -14.92 26.61 -9.79
#